data_AF-A0A1F9XY99-F1
#
_entry.id   AF-A0A1F9XY99-F1
#
_cell.length_a   1.000
_cell.length_b   1.000
_cell.length_c   1.000
_cell.angle_alpha   90.00
_cell.angle_beta   90.00
_cell.angle_gamma   90.00
#
_symmetry.space_group_name_H-M   'P 1'
#
loop_
_entity.id
_entity.type
_entity.pdbx_description
1 polymer ?
#
loop_
_entity_poly.entity_id
_entity_poly.type
_entity_poly.pdbx_seq_one_letter_code
_entity_poly.pdbx_strand_id
1 'polypeptide(L)'
;MKKTLVSACGLACLMFSVFHFASAHEALSQEFEKARTLSLAGQTPDAKTESQATPAYKPVEPGQDLVGNVTGTNIEMKAYDHTVAGIINGGIAWGFFDEAAGSSRLIMRKYGQVISAEFKKQADKSLGGVITSSDGSSQRTTSVFMAGADPAARTFKLRINEEEVVVTIVPEAMSSGHFVNPTYSAVIDGKPVSYRIEVEGCLGYSIQMGMMILGAYAH
;
A
#
# COMPACT_ATOMS: atom_id res chain seq x y z
N MET A 1 53.91 23.71 -11.46
CA MET A 1 54.21 22.93 -12.68
C MET A 1 53.09 21.94 -12.92
N LYS A 2 52.80 21.72 -14.20
CA LYS A 2 51.74 20.91 -14.82
C LYS A 2 51.48 19.54 -14.16
N LYS A 3 50.22 19.07 -14.21
CA LYS A 3 49.82 17.96 -15.10
C LYS A 3 48.29 17.76 -15.14
N THR A 4 47.77 17.94 -16.35
CA THR A 4 46.47 17.54 -16.88
C THR A 4 46.37 16.02 -16.93
N LEU A 5 45.18 15.46 -16.66
CA LEU A 5 44.84 14.12 -17.13
C LEU A 5 43.38 14.12 -17.61
N VAL A 6 43.27 14.08 -18.92
CA VAL A 6 42.06 13.85 -19.71
C VAL A 6 41.82 12.34 -19.70
N SER A 7 40.60 11.90 -19.41
CA SER A 7 40.19 10.52 -19.69
C SER A 7 38.82 10.54 -20.36
N ALA A 8 38.80 9.99 -21.57
CA ALA A 8 37.65 9.80 -22.43
C ALA A 8 37.05 8.42 -22.17
N CYS A 9 35.72 8.35 -22.03
CA CYS A 9 34.90 7.16 -22.22
C CYS A 9 33.69 7.66 -23.02
N GLY A 10 33.35 7.12 -24.19
CA GLY A 10 33.29 5.71 -24.54
C GLY A 10 31.83 5.47 -24.91
N LEU A 11 31.43 5.97 -26.08
CA LEU A 11 30.07 5.88 -26.60
C LEU A 11 29.89 4.47 -27.21
N ALA A 12 29.11 3.62 -26.54
CA ALA A 12 28.79 2.29 -27.04
C ALA A 12 27.28 2.15 -27.30
N CYS A 13 26.98 1.73 -28.53
CA CYS A 13 25.66 1.45 -29.08
C CYS A 13 24.86 0.42 -28.28
N LEU A 14 23.56 0.64 -28.14
CA LEU A 14 22.58 -0.40 -27.83
C LEU A 14 21.44 -0.32 -28.86
N MET A 15 21.38 -1.36 -29.70
CA MET A 15 20.33 -1.63 -30.66
C MET A 15 19.07 -2.09 -29.91
N PHE A 16 17.93 -1.44 -30.17
CA PHE A 16 16.62 -1.89 -29.72
C PHE A 16 16.06 -2.93 -30.70
N SER A 17 15.83 -4.15 -30.21
CA SER A 17 15.05 -5.17 -30.90
C SER A 17 13.56 -5.00 -30.56
N VAL A 18 12.74 -4.80 -31.58
CA VAL A 18 11.28 -4.68 -31.46
C VAL A 18 10.67 -6.08 -31.55
N PHE A 19 10.12 -6.59 -30.45
CA PHE A 19 9.30 -7.82 -30.45
C PHE A 19 7.83 -7.45 -30.59
N HIS A 20 7.20 -7.98 -31.64
CA HIS A 20 5.76 -7.95 -31.87
C HIS A 20 5.08 -9.00 -30.98
N PHE A 21 4.22 -8.58 -30.05
CA PHE A 21 3.22 -9.45 -29.45
C PHE A 21 1.86 -9.10 -30.06
N ALA A 22 1.43 -9.93 -31.01
CA ALA A 22 0.04 -10.01 -31.46
C ALA A 22 -0.41 -11.47 -31.29
N SER A 23 -1.69 -11.66 -30.92
CA SER A 23 -2.47 -12.92 -30.91
C SER A 23 -2.64 -13.72 -29.60
N ALA A 24 -2.92 -13.09 -28.46
CA ALA A 24 -3.45 -13.80 -27.27
C ALA A 24 -4.87 -13.37 -26.84
N HIS A 25 -5.46 -12.35 -27.47
CA HIS A 25 -6.72 -11.74 -26.98
C HIS A 25 -8.01 -12.33 -27.60
N GLU A 26 -7.93 -13.13 -28.66
CA GLU A 26 -9.12 -13.71 -29.31
C GLU A 26 -9.58 -15.05 -28.73
N ALA A 27 -8.71 -15.78 -28.02
CA ALA A 27 -9.08 -17.10 -27.49
C ALA A 27 -9.92 -17.05 -26.20
N LEU A 28 -9.84 -15.96 -25.43
CA LEU A 28 -10.52 -15.84 -24.12
C LEU A 28 -11.99 -15.36 -24.22
N SER A 29 -12.39 -14.70 -25.30
CA SER A 29 -13.76 -14.19 -25.43
C SER A 29 -14.78 -15.28 -25.80
N GLN A 30 -14.36 -16.35 -26.49
CA GLN A 30 -15.25 -17.42 -26.92
C GLN A 30 -15.63 -18.41 -25.81
N GLU A 31 -14.79 -18.58 -24.77
CA GLU A 31 -15.13 -19.46 -23.64
C GLU A 31 -16.15 -18.83 -22.68
N PHE A 32 -16.15 -17.50 -22.53
CA PHE A 32 -17.10 -16.79 -21.67
C PHE A 32 -18.54 -16.78 -22.23
N GLU A 33 -18.72 -16.74 -23.54
CA GLU A 33 -20.04 -16.85 -24.19
C GLU A 33 -20.67 -18.24 -24.00
N LYS A 34 -19.85 -19.29 -24.02
CA LYS A 34 -20.30 -20.69 -23.89
C LYS A 34 -20.73 -21.07 -22.48
N ALA A 35 -20.13 -20.44 -21.46
CA ALA A 35 -20.52 -20.63 -20.06
C ALA A 35 -21.86 -19.92 -19.73
N ARG A 36 -22.19 -18.82 -20.42
CA ARG A 36 -23.40 -18.04 -20.16
C ARG A 36 -24.68 -18.72 -20.64
N THR A 37 -24.60 -19.56 -21.67
CA THR A 37 -25.79 -20.22 -22.26
C THR A 37 -26.26 -21.44 -21.46
N LEU A 38 -25.39 -22.07 -20.65
CA LEU A 38 -25.74 -23.26 -19.86
C LEU A 38 -26.46 -22.96 -18.53
N SER A 39 -26.45 -21.71 -18.07
CA SER A 39 -27.05 -21.32 -16.78
C SER A 39 -28.57 -21.05 -16.84
N LEU A 40 -29.16 -20.97 -18.05
CA LEU A 40 -30.55 -20.50 -18.23
C LEU A 40 -31.59 -21.61 -18.50
N ALA A 41 -31.22 -22.89 -18.48
CA ALA A 41 -32.08 -23.98 -18.96
C ALA A 41 -32.81 -24.81 -17.88
N GLY A 42 -32.84 -24.40 -16.61
CA GLY A 42 -33.41 -25.29 -15.58
C GLY A 42 -34.00 -24.63 -14.35
N GLN A 43 -35.11 -23.88 -14.48
CA GLN A 43 -35.99 -23.58 -13.34
C GLN A 43 -37.47 -23.62 -13.74
N THR A 44 -38.17 -24.63 -13.25
CA THR A 44 -39.64 -24.70 -13.16
C THR A 44 -40.15 -23.88 -11.97
N PRO A 45 -41.31 -23.20 -12.07
CA PRO A 45 -41.82 -22.36 -11.01
C PRO A 45 -42.71 -23.17 -10.07
N ASP A 46 -42.37 -23.21 -8.78
CA ASP A 46 -43.33 -23.57 -7.73
C ASP A 46 -43.38 -22.49 -6.65
N ALA A 47 -44.60 -22.27 -6.19
CA ALA A 47 -45.08 -21.04 -5.60
C ALA A 47 -44.73 -20.86 -4.11
N LYS A 48 -44.41 -19.59 -3.79
CA LYS A 48 -44.78 -18.80 -2.58
C LYS A 48 -43.59 -17.94 -2.16
N THR A 49 -43.48 -16.78 -2.78
CA THR A 49 -42.45 -15.79 -2.48
C THR A 49 -43.05 -14.72 -1.57
N GLU A 50 -42.74 -14.81 -0.28
CA GLU A 50 -42.70 -13.63 0.57
C GLU A 50 -41.85 -12.58 -0.14
N SER A 51 -42.40 -11.37 -0.30
CA SER A 51 -41.73 -10.25 -0.96
C SER A 51 -40.52 -9.83 -0.12
N GLN A 52 -39.42 -10.55 -0.30
CA GLN A 52 -38.09 -10.02 -0.02
C GLN A 52 -37.92 -8.87 -1.00
N ALA A 53 -38.01 -7.64 -0.47
CA ALA A 53 -37.66 -6.46 -1.23
C ALA A 53 -36.30 -6.70 -1.87
N THR A 54 -36.29 -6.87 -3.19
CA THR A 54 -35.07 -7.08 -3.96
C THR A 54 -34.16 -5.92 -3.59
N PRO A 55 -32.98 -6.16 -2.98
CA PRO A 55 -32.10 -5.08 -2.59
C PRO A 55 -31.84 -4.27 -3.86
N ALA A 56 -32.15 -2.98 -3.79
CA ALA A 56 -32.00 -2.09 -4.93
C ALA A 56 -30.57 -2.24 -5.47
N TYR A 57 -30.45 -2.64 -6.74
CA TYR A 57 -29.16 -2.74 -7.41
C TYR A 57 -28.50 -1.36 -7.32
N LYS A 58 -27.45 -1.27 -6.50
CA LYS A 58 -26.56 -0.11 -6.48
C LYS A 58 -25.45 -0.43 -7.47
N PRO A 59 -25.28 0.34 -8.55
CA PRO A 59 -24.13 0.20 -9.42
C PRO A 59 -22.86 0.22 -8.57
N VAL A 60 -22.01 -0.78 -8.74
CA VAL A 60 -20.68 -0.79 -8.13
C VAL A 60 -19.88 0.28 -8.87
N GLU A 61 -19.46 1.33 -8.16
CA GLU A 61 -18.62 2.35 -8.76
C GLU A 61 -17.27 1.72 -9.16
N PRO A 62 -16.71 2.06 -10.33
CA PRO A 62 -15.38 1.58 -10.72
C PRO A 62 -14.36 1.83 -9.60
N GLY A 63 -13.68 0.79 -9.12
CA GLY A 63 -12.70 0.84 -8.03
C GLY A 63 -13.22 0.39 -6.65
N GLN A 64 -14.52 0.10 -6.48
CA GLN A 64 -15.07 -0.44 -5.22
C GLN A 64 -14.49 -1.81 -4.81
N ASP A 65 -13.92 -2.54 -5.77
CA ASP A 65 -13.18 -3.78 -5.61
C ASP A 65 -11.82 -3.61 -4.92
N LEU A 66 -11.32 -2.37 -4.80
CA LEU A 66 -10.09 -2.04 -4.07
C LEU A 66 -10.33 -1.62 -2.60
N VAL A 67 -11.56 -1.83 -2.09
CA VAL A 67 -11.87 -1.59 -0.68
C VAL A 67 -11.45 -2.80 0.16
N GLY A 68 -10.41 -2.63 0.98
CA GLY A 68 -9.92 -3.66 1.90
C GLY A 68 -10.05 -3.26 3.37
N ASN A 69 -10.00 -4.23 4.28
CA ASN A 69 -9.75 -3.93 5.70
C ASN A 69 -8.25 -3.81 5.97
N VAL A 70 -7.90 -3.01 6.98
CA VAL A 70 -6.58 -3.03 7.62
C VAL A 70 -6.77 -3.36 9.09
N THR A 71 -6.33 -4.54 9.51
CA THR A 71 -6.59 -5.04 10.87
C THR A 71 -5.33 -5.59 11.51
N GLY A 72 -5.11 -5.30 12.79
CA GLY A 72 -3.92 -5.73 13.48
C GLY A 72 -3.83 -5.29 14.94
N THR A 73 -2.62 -5.33 15.48
CA THR A 73 -2.30 -4.89 16.85
C THR A 73 -2.70 -3.43 17.05
N ASN A 74 -3.82 -3.16 17.74
CA ASN A 74 -4.39 -1.81 17.92
C ASN A 74 -4.56 -1.02 16.61
N ILE A 75 -4.87 -1.72 15.51
CA ILE A 75 -5.08 -1.14 14.18
C ILE A 75 -6.41 -1.66 13.63
N GLU A 76 -7.30 -0.74 13.26
CA GLU A 76 -8.58 -1.03 12.62
C GLU A 76 -8.89 0.09 11.62
N MET A 77 -8.71 -0.19 10.33
CA MET A 77 -8.88 0.79 9.26
C MET A 77 -9.54 0.18 8.03
N LYS A 78 -9.89 1.04 7.08
CA LYS A 78 -10.23 0.70 5.71
C LYS A 78 -9.11 1.15 4.79
N ALA A 79 -8.79 0.34 3.80
CA ALA A 79 -7.99 0.70 2.65
C ALA A 79 -8.91 0.93 1.45
N TYR A 80 -8.62 1.93 0.65
CA TYR A 80 -9.24 2.16 -0.64
C TYR A 80 -8.18 2.75 -1.57
N ASP A 81 -7.81 1.99 -2.60
CA ASP A 81 -6.72 2.37 -3.51
C ASP A 81 -5.43 2.71 -2.69
N HIS A 82 -4.85 3.89 -2.90
CA HIS A 82 -3.67 4.37 -2.21
C HIS A 82 -3.97 5.10 -0.90
N THR A 83 -5.18 4.91 -0.36
CA THR A 83 -5.66 5.57 0.85
C THR A 83 -5.93 4.58 1.97
N VAL A 84 -5.66 4.97 3.21
CA VAL A 84 -6.07 4.26 4.42
C VAL A 84 -6.76 5.19 5.41
N ALA A 85 -7.79 4.74 6.11
CA ALA A 85 -8.51 5.55 7.10
C ALA A 85 -9.10 4.71 8.23
N GLY A 86 -8.85 5.09 9.48
CA GLY A 86 -9.37 4.36 10.64
C GLY A 86 -8.69 4.70 11.95
N ILE A 87 -8.62 3.73 12.85
CA ILE A 87 -8.04 3.85 14.18
C ILE A 87 -6.67 3.17 14.21
N ILE A 88 -5.67 3.88 14.73
CA ILE A 88 -4.33 3.37 15.00
C ILE A 88 -3.91 3.81 16.40
N ASN A 89 -3.66 2.84 17.29
CA ASN A 89 -3.12 3.04 18.64
C ASN A 89 -3.84 4.17 19.41
N GLY A 90 -5.17 4.14 19.38
CA GLY A 90 -6.05 5.12 20.06
C GLY A 90 -6.21 6.48 19.37
N GLY A 91 -5.62 6.70 18.18
CA GLY A 91 -5.85 7.89 17.34
C GLY A 91 -6.64 7.57 16.09
N ILE A 92 -7.36 8.55 15.54
CA ILE A 92 -7.99 8.44 14.22
C ILE A 92 -6.96 8.91 13.18
N ALA A 93 -6.65 8.10 12.18
CA ALA A 93 -5.67 8.39 11.15
C ALA A 93 -6.27 8.25 9.75
N TRP A 94 -5.81 9.10 8.84
CA TRP A 94 -6.07 9.08 7.41
C TRP A 94 -4.74 9.25 6.68
N GLY A 95 -4.43 8.36 5.75
CA GLY A 95 -3.20 8.36 4.97
C GLY A 95 -3.51 8.24 3.49
N PHE A 96 -2.75 8.92 2.64
CA PHE A 96 -2.85 8.84 1.18
C PHE A 96 -1.46 8.83 0.56
N PHE A 97 -1.22 7.93 -0.39
CA PHE A 97 -0.01 7.90 -1.21
C PHE A 97 -0.31 8.44 -2.62
N ASP A 98 0.29 9.58 -2.95
CA ASP A 98 0.29 10.14 -4.29
C ASP A 98 1.42 9.51 -5.11
N GLU A 99 1.08 8.52 -5.93
CA GLU A 99 2.05 7.83 -6.77
C GLU A 99 2.75 8.76 -7.76
N ALA A 100 2.03 9.75 -8.32
CA ALA A 100 2.56 10.68 -9.30
C ALA A 100 3.58 11.63 -8.67
N ALA A 101 3.33 12.09 -7.44
CA ALA A 101 4.27 12.90 -6.67
C ALA A 101 5.37 12.08 -5.99
N GLY A 102 5.17 10.77 -5.81
CA GLY A 102 6.06 9.92 -5.03
C GLY A 102 6.08 10.31 -3.54
N SER A 103 4.98 10.86 -3.02
CA SER A 103 4.86 11.32 -1.65
C SER A 103 3.61 10.76 -0.99
N SER A 104 3.69 10.47 0.30
CA SER A 104 2.54 10.08 1.10
C SER A 104 2.26 11.11 2.19
N ARG A 105 0.99 11.31 2.50
CA ARG A 105 0.51 12.25 3.50
C ARG A 105 -0.27 11.50 4.56
N LEU A 106 0.06 11.76 5.82
CA LEU A 106 -0.67 11.30 6.99
C LEU A 106 -1.32 12.49 7.67
N ILE A 107 -2.60 12.36 8.00
CA ILE A 107 -3.35 13.25 8.87
C ILE A 107 -3.92 12.40 10.01
N MET A 108 -3.71 12.78 11.25
CA MET A 108 -4.27 12.05 12.39
C MET A 108 -4.80 12.98 13.47
N ARG A 109 -5.85 12.54 14.17
CA ARG A 109 -6.39 13.18 15.36
C ARG A 109 -6.01 12.35 16.58
N LYS A 110 -5.13 12.91 17.41
CA LYS A 110 -4.63 12.30 18.66
C LYS A 110 -4.24 13.40 19.64
N TYR A 111 -4.31 13.13 20.94
CA TYR A 111 -3.95 14.10 21.99
C TYR A 111 -4.70 15.45 21.89
N GLY A 112 -5.95 15.41 21.42
CA GLY A 112 -6.77 16.61 21.20
C GLY A 112 -6.35 17.48 20.00
N GLN A 113 -5.39 17.04 19.18
CA GLN A 113 -4.80 17.81 18.09
C GLN A 113 -5.03 17.18 16.72
N VAL A 114 -4.89 17.98 15.67
CA VAL A 114 -4.74 17.51 14.29
C VAL A 114 -3.26 17.56 13.94
N ILE A 115 -2.71 16.40 13.62
CA ILE A 115 -1.30 16.19 13.29
C ILE A 115 -1.24 15.89 11.79
N SER A 116 -0.30 16.51 11.08
CA SER A 116 -0.07 16.26 9.65
C SER A 116 1.41 15.97 9.41
N ALA A 117 1.70 14.95 8.62
CA ALA A 117 3.04 14.60 8.19
C ALA A 117 3.04 14.29 6.70
N GLU A 118 4.18 14.55 6.05
CA GLU A 118 4.43 14.19 4.66
C GLU A 118 5.70 13.35 4.60
N PHE A 119 5.63 12.19 3.95
CA PHE A 119 6.76 11.32 3.69
C PHE A 119 7.10 11.41 2.21
N LYS A 120 8.30 11.90 1.91
CA LYS A 120 8.77 12.11 0.54
C LYS A 120 10.27 12.00 0.46
N LYS A 121 10.78 12.00 -0.77
CA LYS A 121 12.22 12.11 -1.00
C LYS A 121 12.71 13.49 -0.57
N GLN A 122 13.67 13.51 0.34
CA GLN A 122 14.30 14.72 0.87
C GLN A 122 15.47 15.17 -0.03
N ALA A 123 16.01 16.36 0.26
CA ALA A 123 17.15 16.92 -0.48
C ALA A 123 18.42 16.05 -0.38
N ASP A 124 18.60 15.36 0.74
CA ASP A 124 19.70 14.40 0.96
C ASP A 124 19.45 13.03 0.32
N LYS A 125 18.36 12.89 -0.45
CA LYS A 125 17.89 11.67 -1.12
C LYS A 125 17.33 10.60 -0.18
N SER A 126 17.25 10.85 1.13
CA SER A 126 16.49 9.97 2.03
C SER A 126 15.00 10.01 1.68
N LEU A 127 14.28 8.92 1.94
CA LEU A 127 12.83 8.84 1.78
C LEU A 127 12.21 8.74 3.16
N GLY A 128 11.35 9.69 3.55
CA GLY A 128 10.75 9.70 4.87
C GLY A 128 10.16 11.04 5.25
N GLY A 129 9.84 11.20 6.53
CA GLY A 129 9.18 12.37 7.09
C GLY A 129 9.25 12.41 8.61
N VAL A 130 8.75 13.49 9.20
CA VAL A 130 8.68 13.69 10.65
C VAL A 130 7.25 13.99 11.05
N ILE A 131 6.74 13.23 12.01
CA ILE A 131 5.43 13.45 12.63
C ILE A 131 5.65 14.30 13.87
N THR A 132 4.95 15.43 13.96
CA THR A 132 5.11 16.37 15.09
C THR A 132 3.75 16.68 15.73
N SER A 133 3.68 16.59 17.05
CA SER A 133 2.56 17.06 17.85
C SER A 133 3.04 17.95 18.98
N SER A 134 2.19 18.86 19.47
CA SER A 134 2.49 19.76 20.58
C SER A 134 1.26 20.00 21.45
N ASP A 135 1.32 19.62 22.72
CA ASP A 135 0.25 19.89 23.69
C ASP A 135 0.37 21.28 24.35
N GLY A 136 1.17 22.18 23.76
CA GLY A 136 1.47 23.51 24.28
C GLY A 136 2.58 23.53 25.33
N SER A 137 2.74 22.45 26.10
CA SER A 137 3.79 22.32 27.14
C SER A 137 4.96 21.43 26.70
N SER A 138 4.69 20.50 25.79
CA SER A 138 5.64 19.54 25.28
C SER A 138 5.47 19.36 23.77
N GLN A 139 6.58 19.18 23.07
CA GLN A 139 6.60 18.80 21.66
C GLN A 139 7.02 17.34 21.57
N ARG A 140 6.25 16.53 20.84
CA ARG A 140 6.60 15.16 20.50
C ARG A 140 6.93 15.07 19.02
N THR A 141 8.05 14.44 18.72
CA THR A 141 8.49 14.17 17.35
C THR A 141 8.71 12.67 17.16
N THR A 142 8.31 12.17 15.99
CA THR A 142 8.62 10.81 15.54
C THR A 142 9.17 10.92 14.13
N SER A 143 10.46 10.63 13.94
CA SER A 143 11.06 10.56 12.61
C SER A 143 10.83 9.17 12.02
N VAL A 144 10.51 9.10 10.72
CA VAL A 144 10.29 7.82 10.02
C VAL A 144 10.96 7.91 8.66
N PHE A 145 11.99 7.11 8.44
CA PHE A 145 12.77 7.12 7.21
C PHE A 145 13.02 5.71 6.69
N MET A 146 13.01 5.51 5.38
CA MET A 146 13.44 4.26 4.77
C MET A 146 14.93 4.04 5.01
N ALA A 147 15.27 2.90 5.60
CA ALA A 147 16.65 2.47 5.84
C ALA A 147 17.14 1.45 4.79
N GLY A 148 16.22 0.73 4.14
CA GLY A 148 16.55 -0.22 3.07
C GLY A 148 15.38 -1.12 2.71
N ALA A 149 15.55 -1.96 1.69
CA ALA A 149 14.62 -3.01 1.34
C ALA A 149 15.37 -4.24 0.79
N ASP A 150 14.83 -5.42 1.08
CA ASP A 150 15.25 -6.69 0.51
C ASP A 150 14.03 -7.38 -0.10
N PRO A 151 13.79 -7.19 -1.41
CA PRO A 151 12.66 -7.79 -2.10
C PRO A 151 12.69 -9.32 -2.07
N ALA A 152 13.87 -9.94 -2.07
CA ALA A 152 14.02 -11.39 -2.06
C ALA A 152 13.61 -11.97 -0.70
N ALA A 153 14.01 -11.31 0.39
CA ALA A 153 13.57 -11.65 1.74
C ALA A 153 12.15 -11.16 2.06
N ARG A 154 11.52 -10.37 1.18
CA ARG A 154 10.21 -9.72 1.40
C ARG A 154 10.22 -8.87 2.67
N THR A 155 11.29 -8.11 2.85
CA THR A 155 11.43 -7.20 3.99
C THR A 155 11.74 -5.79 3.52
N PHE A 156 11.37 -4.81 4.35
CA PHE A 156 11.91 -3.47 4.27
C PHE A 156 12.25 -2.97 5.66
N LYS A 157 13.12 -1.97 5.73
CA LYS A 157 13.60 -1.39 6.96
C LYS A 157 13.17 0.05 7.05
N LEU A 158 12.58 0.40 8.18
CA LEU A 158 12.33 1.79 8.56
C LEU A 158 13.29 2.15 9.70
N ARG A 159 13.72 3.40 9.73
CA ARG A 159 14.35 4.01 10.89
C ARG A 159 13.28 4.86 11.56
N ILE A 160 12.76 4.39 12.68
CA ILE A 160 11.78 5.12 13.49
C ILE A 160 12.54 5.71 14.67
N ASN A 161 12.68 7.03 14.72
CA ASN A 161 13.62 7.71 15.61
C ASN A 161 15.05 7.20 15.37
N GLU A 162 15.69 6.62 16.38
CA GLU A 162 17.03 6.03 16.31
C GLU A 162 16.98 4.50 16.17
N GLU A 163 15.79 3.89 16.17
CA GLU A 163 15.60 2.44 16.07
C GLU A 163 15.46 2.00 14.61
N GLU A 164 16.21 0.96 14.22
CA GLU A 164 16.01 0.26 12.95
C GLU A 164 14.93 -0.82 13.12
N VAL A 165 13.79 -0.59 12.49
CA VAL A 165 12.61 -1.47 12.49
C VAL A 165 12.59 -2.28 11.20
N VAL A 166 12.78 -3.59 11.31
CA VAL A 166 12.63 -4.52 10.19
C VAL A 166 11.16 -4.93 10.05
N VAL A 167 10.57 -4.63 8.91
CA VAL A 167 9.21 -5.01 8.56
C VAL A 167 9.25 -6.21 7.63
N THR A 168 8.62 -7.31 8.05
CA THR A 168 8.47 -8.53 7.26
C THR A 168 7.10 -8.53 6.57
N ILE A 169 7.08 -8.87 5.28
CA ILE A 169 5.85 -9.00 4.48
C ILE A 169 5.57 -10.48 4.21
N VAL A 170 4.42 -10.96 4.65
CA VAL A 170 3.90 -12.30 4.38
C VAL A 170 2.62 -12.18 3.56
N PRO A 171 2.68 -12.31 2.23
CA PRO A 171 1.50 -12.31 1.38
C PRO A 171 0.77 -13.66 1.43
N GLU A 172 -0.55 -13.66 1.19
CA GLU A 172 -1.30 -14.90 0.97
C GLU A 172 -0.93 -15.53 -0.37
N ALA A 173 -0.76 -14.69 -1.39
CA ALA A 173 -0.36 -15.08 -2.72
C ALA A 173 0.43 -13.97 -3.41
N MET A 174 1.07 -14.34 -4.52
CA MET A 174 1.67 -13.36 -5.45
C MET A 174 0.83 -13.35 -6.72
N SER A 175 0.40 -12.17 -7.17
CA SER A 175 -0.35 -11.97 -8.42
C SER A 175 0.32 -10.89 -9.24
N SER A 176 0.85 -11.22 -10.42
CA SER A 176 1.48 -10.24 -11.33
C SER A 176 2.51 -9.31 -10.66
N GLY A 177 3.33 -9.85 -9.75
CA GLY A 177 4.33 -9.07 -8.99
C GLY A 177 3.80 -8.30 -7.78
N HIS A 178 2.50 -8.41 -7.47
CA HIS A 178 1.85 -7.81 -6.30
C HIS A 178 1.67 -8.83 -5.18
N PHE A 179 1.75 -8.33 -3.95
CA PHE A 179 1.38 -9.05 -2.74
C PHE A 179 -0.13 -9.04 -2.60
N VAL A 180 -0.76 -10.21 -2.56
CA VAL A 180 -2.20 -10.33 -2.29
C VAL A 180 -2.42 -10.47 -0.79
N ASN A 181 -3.24 -9.57 -0.25
CA ASN A 181 -3.63 -9.52 1.17
C ASN A 181 -2.44 -9.61 2.16
N PRO A 182 -1.38 -8.79 1.99
CA PRO A 182 -0.17 -8.91 2.80
C PRO A 182 -0.40 -8.68 4.28
N THR A 183 0.25 -9.51 5.09
CA THR A 183 0.46 -9.28 6.52
C THR A 183 1.85 -8.72 6.76
N TYR A 184 1.91 -7.59 7.45
CA TYR A 184 3.13 -6.89 7.84
C TYR A 184 3.39 -7.14 9.31
N SER A 185 4.63 -7.44 9.69
CA SER A 185 5.01 -7.62 11.09
C SER A 185 6.34 -6.96 11.39
N ALA A 186 6.44 -6.34 12.56
CA ALA A 186 7.63 -5.63 13.04
C ALA A 186 7.70 -5.66 14.57
N VAL A 187 8.81 -5.18 15.13
CA VAL A 187 8.96 -4.91 16.56
C VAL A 187 9.25 -3.42 16.72
N ILE A 188 8.49 -2.73 17.58
CA ILE A 188 8.65 -1.30 17.88
C ILE A 188 8.67 -1.15 19.39
N ASP A 189 9.69 -0.50 19.95
CA ASP A 189 9.90 -0.37 21.41
C ASP A 189 9.82 -1.74 22.14
N GLY A 190 10.39 -2.78 21.52
CA GLY A 190 10.36 -4.15 22.04
C GLY A 190 8.99 -4.85 22.01
N LYS A 191 7.95 -4.22 21.41
CA LYS A 191 6.61 -4.81 21.30
C LYS A 191 6.34 -5.31 19.87
N PRO A 192 5.83 -6.53 19.70
CA PRO A 192 5.43 -7.00 18.38
C PRO A 192 4.21 -6.21 17.88
N VAL A 193 4.28 -5.76 16.63
CA VAL A 193 3.20 -5.09 15.91
C VAL A 193 2.96 -5.87 14.63
N SER A 194 1.71 -6.21 14.35
CA SER A 194 1.33 -6.90 13.12
C SER A 194 0.03 -6.33 12.58
N TYR A 195 -0.09 -6.17 11.28
CA TYR A 195 -1.33 -5.78 10.62
C TYR A 195 -1.41 -6.39 9.22
N ARG A 196 -2.63 -6.71 8.79
CA ARG A 196 -2.97 -7.22 7.46
C ARG A 196 -3.66 -6.12 6.69
N ILE A 197 -3.36 -5.97 5.40
CA ILE A 197 -4.10 -5.12 4.46
C ILE A 197 -4.78 -6.05 3.44
N GLU A 198 -6.11 -6.03 3.34
CA GLU A 198 -6.89 -6.86 2.41
C GLU A 198 -7.02 -6.20 1.02
N VAL A 199 -5.89 -5.91 0.40
CA VAL A 199 -5.77 -5.40 -0.97
C VAL A 199 -4.54 -5.99 -1.65
N GLU A 200 -4.38 -5.76 -2.95
CA GLU A 200 -3.12 -6.00 -3.64
C GLU A 200 -2.18 -4.81 -3.49
N GLY A 201 -0.88 -5.08 -3.31
CA GLY A 201 0.12 -4.00 -3.21
C GLY A 201 1.50 -4.43 -3.69
N CYS A 202 2.21 -3.53 -4.35
CA CYS A 202 3.61 -3.73 -4.71
C CYS A 202 4.54 -3.41 -3.51
N LEU A 203 5.85 -3.59 -3.68
CA LEU A 203 6.82 -3.23 -2.63
C LEU A 203 6.85 -1.71 -2.35
N GLY A 204 6.67 -0.87 -3.37
CA GLY A 204 6.62 0.58 -3.19
C GLY A 204 5.42 1.01 -2.35
N TYR A 205 4.23 0.49 -2.68
CA TYR A 205 3.01 0.64 -1.89
C TYR A 205 3.23 0.19 -0.44
N SER A 206 3.81 -0.99 -0.26
CA SER A 206 4.11 -1.59 1.05
C SER A 206 4.98 -0.68 1.92
N ILE A 207 6.02 -0.07 1.33
CA ILE A 207 6.92 0.85 2.04
C ILE A 207 6.18 2.13 2.45
N GLN A 208 5.39 2.72 1.56
CA GLN A 208 4.63 3.95 1.83
C GLN A 208 3.56 3.71 2.90
N MET A 209 2.80 2.62 2.81
CA MET A 209 1.84 2.22 3.84
C MET A 209 2.53 1.91 5.17
N GLY A 210 3.69 1.24 5.13
CA GLY A 210 4.52 1.00 6.31
C GLY A 210 4.93 2.29 7.01
N MET A 211 5.43 3.29 6.28
CA MET A 211 5.80 4.59 6.85
C MET A 211 4.61 5.29 7.52
N MET A 212 3.44 5.31 6.87
CA MET A 212 2.24 5.95 7.43
C MET A 212 1.68 5.20 8.64
N ILE A 213 1.45 3.88 8.51
CA ILE A 213 0.78 3.09 9.55
C ILE A 213 1.69 2.90 10.76
N LEU A 214 2.93 2.46 10.56
CA LEU A 214 3.87 2.26 11.67
C LEU A 214 4.34 3.60 12.26
N GLY A 215 4.47 4.64 11.44
CA GLY A 215 4.73 5.99 11.92
C GLY A 215 3.62 6.51 12.84
N ALA A 216 2.35 6.38 12.42
CA ALA A 216 1.20 6.73 13.24
C ALA A 216 1.08 5.85 14.50
N TYR A 217 1.44 4.57 14.41
CA TYR A 217 1.44 3.64 15.55
C TYR A 217 2.45 4.05 16.63
N ALA A 218 3.66 4.44 16.21
CA ALA A 218 4.76 4.82 17.09
C ALA A 218 4.62 6.25 17.69
N HIS A 219 3.73 7.09 17.16
CA HIS A 219 3.54 8.49 17.60
C HIS A 219 2.46 8.66 18.69
#